data_AF-A0A7X7MUE5-F1
#
_entry.id   AF-A0A7X7MUE5-F1
#
_cell.length_a   1.000
_cell.length_b   1.000
_cell.length_c   1.000
_cell.angle_alpha   90.00
_cell.angle_beta   90.00
_cell.angle_gamma   90.00
#
_symmetry.space_group_name_H-M   'P 1'
#
loop_
_entity.id
_entity.type
_entity.pdbx_description
1 polymer ?
#
loop_
_entity_poly.entity_id
_entity_poly.type
_entity_poly.pdbx_seq_one_letter_code
_entity_poly.pdbx_strand_id
1 'polypeptide(L)'
;MDLILYGFHIAALIFWVRLWSAPEREFTFNPFLSGTMRLTDSVFAFLRPVLFMPERAAALAVLLFVLLFKTVFTWRFGGEWLIRIGQGFAFAPLPAANHAVSLVLFSTLQTAVFILRLWTVYLLVRLITPPFRSTRASEALAFFVRPFSYVPVLLQPFALLALHGVLAFTLTHACVSTQSPMPAAGQPLNPFMSGPLYAQFLKTFWLAVLSFSDGLMFLTRGLFVLIIANFGAALLQSRGAAILCSEGVELLLGRFARRGGTGMGFDFTPLIFFFVADLLYTSIGRVLLQLMYTPFLN
;
A
#
# COMPACT_ATOMS: atom_id res chain seq x y z
N MET A 1 17.24 -1.58 5.93
CA MET A 1 16.61 -0.25 5.70
C MET A 1 15.10 -0.37 5.52
N ASP A 2 14.63 -1.40 4.81
CA ASP A 2 13.21 -1.58 4.47
C ASP A 2 12.24 -1.60 5.66
N LEU A 3 12.60 -2.26 6.77
CA LEU A 3 11.75 -2.29 7.97
C LEU A 3 11.49 -0.88 8.55
N ILE A 4 12.52 -0.02 8.56
CA ILE A 4 12.41 1.36 9.05
C ILE A 4 11.52 2.18 8.12
N LEU A 5 11.67 1.99 6.80
CA LEU A 5 10.81 2.61 5.80
C LEU A 5 9.34 2.19 5.97
N TYR A 6 9.09 0.90 6.21
CA TYR A 6 7.74 0.42 6.55
C TYR A 6 7.20 1.08 7.82
N GLY A 7 8.05 1.28 8.85
CA GLY A 7 7.69 2.04 10.05
C GLY A 7 7.22 3.47 9.72
N PHE A 8 7.92 4.18 8.83
CA PHE A 8 7.49 5.51 8.38
C PHE A 8 6.18 5.46 7.59
N HIS A 9 5.98 4.46 6.75
CA HIS A 9 4.72 4.29 6.01
C HIS A 9 3.54 4.02 6.95
N ILE A 10 3.73 3.20 7.97
CA ILE A 10 2.72 2.92 9.00
C ILE A 10 2.44 4.19 9.82
N ALA A 11 3.47 4.91 10.24
CA ALA A 11 3.30 6.18 10.95
C ALA A 11 2.51 7.19 10.09
N ALA A 12 2.89 7.35 8.82
CA ALA A 12 2.18 8.21 7.88
C ALA A 12 0.72 7.77 7.69
N LEU A 13 0.44 6.47 7.58
CA LEU A 13 -0.92 5.94 7.50
C LEU A 13 -1.76 6.27 8.73
N ILE A 14 -1.20 6.09 9.93
CA ILE A 14 -1.90 6.35 11.19
C ILE A 14 -2.34 7.83 11.27
N PHE A 15 -1.44 8.77 10.95
CA PHE A 15 -1.79 10.20 10.93
C PHE A 15 -2.64 10.61 9.73
N TRP A 16 -2.44 9.97 8.57
CA TRP A 16 -3.32 10.13 7.41
C TRP A 16 -4.76 9.84 7.78
N VAL A 17 -5.03 8.72 8.46
CA VAL A 17 -6.39 8.36 8.84
C VAL A 17 -6.98 9.34 9.85
N ARG A 18 -6.17 9.89 10.78
CA ARG A 18 -6.63 10.93 11.72
C ARG A 18 -7.09 12.21 11.02
N LEU A 19 -6.60 12.52 9.82
CA LEU A 19 -7.10 13.62 8.99
C LEU A 19 -8.58 13.40 8.60
N TRP A 20 -8.97 12.14 8.37
CA TRP A 20 -10.28 11.74 7.85
C TRP A 20 -11.25 11.25 8.93
N SER A 21 -10.78 10.95 10.14
CA SER A 21 -11.63 10.54 11.26
C SER A 21 -12.11 11.76 12.08
N ALA A 22 -13.37 11.75 12.52
CA ALA A 22 -13.80 12.65 13.59
C ALA A 22 -13.29 12.13 14.95
N PRO A 23 -12.97 13.02 15.92
CA PRO A 23 -12.64 12.58 17.25
C PRO A 23 -13.90 12.18 18.05
N GLU A 24 -13.65 11.28 19.00
CA GLU A 24 -14.47 10.87 20.13
C GLU A 24 -15.31 9.58 20.00
N ARG A 25 -14.84 8.56 20.73
CA ARG A 25 -15.58 7.42 21.33
C ARG A 25 -16.02 6.23 20.46
N GLU A 26 -15.81 6.22 19.15
CA GLU A 26 -16.22 5.07 18.30
C GLU A 26 -15.38 3.80 18.47
N PHE A 27 -14.16 3.86 19.02
CA PHE A 27 -13.17 2.78 18.84
C PHE A 27 -12.71 2.06 20.13
N THR A 28 -13.36 2.30 21.28
CA THR A 28 -12.96 1.71 22.57
C THR A 28 -12.99 0.17 22.54
N PHE A 29 -13.84 -0.42 21.70
CA PHE A 29 -14.09 -1.86 21.66
C PHE A 29 -13.44 -2.59 20.49
N ASN A 30 -12.85 -1.90 19.51
CA ASN A 30 -12.13 -2.54 18.41
C ASN A 30 -10.62 -2.63 18.72
N PRO A 31 -10.07 -3.82 19.00
CA PRO A 31 -8.69 -3.97 19.45
C PRO A 31 -7.65 -3.61 18.37
N PHE A 32 -8.03 -3.60 17.09
CA PHE A 32 -7.17 -3.16 15.98
C PHE A 32 -7.01 -1.63 15.92
N LEU A 33 -7.97 -0.89 16.47
CA LEU A 33 -8.02 0.57 16.40
C LEU A 33 -7.69 1.24 17.72
N SER A 34 -8.03 0.62 18.86
CA SER A 34 -7.85 1.23 20.18
C SER A 34 -6.39 1.58 20.48
N GLY A 35 -5.44 0.72 20.09
CA GLY A 35 -4.01 0.97 20.26
C GLY A 35 -3.49 2.10 19.38
N THR A 36 -3.86 2.11 18.10
CA THR A 36 -3.41 3.15 17.15
C THR A 36 -4.02 4.52 17.46
N MET A 37 -5.28 4.56 17.89
CA MET A 37 -5.92 5.80 18.35
C MET A 37 -5.24 6.35 19.60
N ARG A 38 -5.03 5.53 20.64
CA ARG A 38 -4.33 5.96 21.86
C ARG A 38 -2.93 6.50 21.58
N LEU A 39 -2.21 5.90 20.64
CA LEU A 39 -0.90 6.39 20.20
C LEU A 39 -1.02 7.81 19.63
N THR A 40 -1.96 8.04 18.70
CA THR A 40 -2.16 9.38 18.11
C THR A 40 -2.65 10.40 19.12
N ASP A 41 -3.54 10.01 20.03
CA ASP A 41 -4.07 10.89 21.07
C ASP A 41 -2.95 11.32 22.03
N SER A 42 -2.04 10.39 22.35
CA SER A 42 -0.85 10.71 23.17
C SER A 42 0.08 11.70 22.47
N VAL A 43 0.29 11.54 21.16
CA VAL A 43 1.09 12.50 20.36
C VAL A 43 0.40 13.85 20.30
N PHE A 44 -0.92 13.91 20.10
CA PHE A 44 -1.65 15.17 20.08
C PHE A 44 -1.65 15.84 21.45
N ALA A 45 -1.81 15.09 22.54
CA ALA A 45 -1.71 15.61 23.90
C ALA A 45 -0.33 16.21 24.18
N PHE A 46 0.74 15.56 23.72
CA PHE A 46 2.11 16.06 23.82
C PHE A 46 2.35 17.33 23.00
N LEU A 47 1.79 17.43 21.79
CA LEU A 47 1.99 18.57 20.89
C LEU A 47 1.04 19.74 21.17
N ARG A 48 -0.06 19.51 21.89
CA ARG A 48 -1.08 20.52 22.21
C ARG A 48 -0.51 21.82 22.80
N PRO A 49 0.48 21.78 23.73
CA PRO A 49 1.07 23.00 24.30
C PRO A 49 1.85 23.85 23.29
N VAL A 50 2.26 23.27 22.16
CA VAL A 50 3.08 23.94 21.15
C VAL A 50 2.25 24.38 19.95
N LEU A 51 1.31 23.53 19.53
CA LEU A 51 0.66 23.67 18.22
C LEU A 51 -0.69 24.40 18.26
N PHE A 52 -1.35 24.54 19.43
CA PHE A 52 -2.63 25.25 19.64
C PHE A 52 -3.61 25.19 18.45
N MET A 53 -3.81 24.02 17.85
CA MET A 53 -4.59 23.85 16.62
C MET A 53 -5.58 22.68 16.72
N PRO A 54 -6.61 22.63 15.85
CA PRO A 54 -7.53 21.49 15.77
C PRO A 54 -6.80 20.17 15.47
N GLU A 55 -7.35 19.04 15.94
CA GLU A 55 -6.71 17.71 15.78
C GLU A 55 -6.37 17.36 14.33
N ARG A 56 -7.24 17.72 13.37
CA ARG A 56 -6.98 17.46 11.94
C ARG A 56 -5.77 18.25 11.43
N ALA A 57 -5.61 19.50 11.87
CA ALA A 57 -4.45 20.31 11.52
C ALA A 57 -3.19 19.75 12.18
N ALA A 58 -3.27 19.30 13.44
CA ALA A 58 -2.17 18.65 14.12
C ALA A 58 -1.78 17.33 13.43
N ALA A 59 -2.76 16.52 13.00
CA ALA A 59 -2.53 15.31 12.23
C ALA A 59 -1.80 15.60 10.91
N LEU A 60 -2.22 16.65 10.19
CA LEU A 60 -1.56 17.09 8.97
C LEU A 60 -0.13 17.55 9.24
N ALA A 61 0.09 18.35 10.28
CA ALA A 61 1.42 18.82 10.66
C ALA A 61 2.36 17.65 11.00
N VAL A 62 1.88 16.68 11.77
CA VAL A 62 2.66 15.47 12.10
C VAL A 62 2.90 14.60 10.85
N LEU A 63 1.91 14.45 9.98
CA LEU A 63 2.07 13.73 8.71
C LEU A 63 3.18 14.38 7.84
N LEU A 64 3.15 15.71 7.69
CA LEU A 64 4.18 16.46 6.98
C LEU A 64 5.55 16.28 7.63
N PHE A 65 5.62 16.36 8.97
CA PHE A 65 6.85 16.10 9.71
C PHE A 65 7.38 14.69 9.46
N VAL A 66 6.53 13.65 9.51
CA VAL A 66 6.91 12.26 9.24
C VAL A 66 7.46 12.11 7.81
N LEU A 67 6.82 12.73 6.82
CA LEU A 67 7.28 12.69 5.42
C LEU A 67 8.62 13.40 5.23
N LEU A 68 8.80 14.59 5.83
CA LEU A 68 10.06 15.34 5.78
C LEU A 68 11.18 14.57 6.49
N PHE A 69 10.91 14.07 7.69
CA PHE A 69 11.89 13.30 8.46
C PHE A 69 12.28 12.00 7.74
N LYS A 70 11.31 11.27 7.17
CA LYS A 70 11.57 10.12 6.30
C LYS A 70 12.51 10.50 5.15
N THR A 71 12.25 11.63 4.48
CA THR A 71 13.06 12.12 3.35
C THR A 71 14.50 12.39 3.77
N VAL A 72 14.70 13.10 4.88
CA VAL A 72 16.04 13.38 5.43
C VAL A 72 16.74 12.09 5.83
N PHE A 73 16.02 11.17 6.48
CA PHE A 73 16.56 9.89 6.91
C PHE A 73 17.02 9.03 5.71
N THR A 74 16.17 8.85 4.70
CA THR A 74 16.52 8.04 3.51
C THR A 74 17.67 8.64 2.72
N TRP A 75 17.68 9.97 2.58
CA TRP A 75 18.77 10.68 1.92
C TRP A 75 20.10 10.53 2.67
N ARG A 76 20.08 10.65 4.00
CA ARG A 76 21.30 10.66 4.82
C ARG A 76 21.91 9.27 5.03
N PHE A 77 21.08 8.25 5.21
CA PHE A 77 21.55 6.92 5.62
C PHE A 77 21.70 5.93 4.45
N GLY A 78 21.15 6.24 3.27
CA GLY A 78 21.44 5.54 2.02
C GLY A 78 20.90 4.10 1.93
N GLY A 79 20.42 3.73 0.75
CA GLY A 79 20.03 2.38 0.34
C GLY A 79 19.13 2.43 -0.90
N GLU A 80 18.54 1.29 -1.31
CA GLU A 80 17.66 1.24 -2.48
C GLU A 80 16.38 2.06 -2.27
N TRP A 81 16.43 3.36 -2.60
CA TRP A 81 15.28 4.24 -2.52
C TRP A 81 14.52 4.23 -3.85
N LEU A 82 13.72 3.18 -4.02
CA LEU A 82 13.03 2.90 -5.27
C LEU A 82 11.52 2.77 -5.06
N ILE A 83 10.76 3.23 -6.05
CA ILE A 83 9.35 2.88 -6.21
C ILE A 83 9.30 1.79 -7.28
N ARG A 84 8.96 0.57 -6.86
CA ARG A 84 8.81 -0.58 -7.77
C ARG A 84 7.35 -0.70 -8.20
N ILE A 85 7.09 -0.84 -9.50
CA ILE A 85 5.77 -1.14 -10.06
C ILE A 85 5.88 -2.45 -10.84
N GLY A 86 5.05 -3.43 -10.50
CA GLY A 86 5.21 -4.77 -11.02
C GLY A 86 6.52 -5.42 -10.58
N GLN A 87 6.93 -6.47 -11.31
CA GLN A 87 8.26 -7.07 -11.18
C GLN A 87 9.31 -6.42 -12.10
N GLY A 88 8.88 -5.60 -13.06
CA GLY A 88 9.73 -5.12 -14.16
C GLY A 88 10.24 -3.68 -14.02
N PHE A 89 9.52 -2.81 -13.30
CA PHE A 89 9.82 -1.37 -13.30
C PHE A 89 10.26 -0.87 -11.94
N ALA A 90 11.37 -0.13 -11.92
CA ALA A 90 11.82 0.61 -10.75
C ALA A 90 12.04 2.08 -11.12
N PHE A 91 11.56 2.97 -10.25
CA PHE A 91 11.69 4.42 -10.39
C PHE A 91 12.52 4.98 -9.24
N ALA A 92 13.39 5.94 -9.55
CA ALA A 92 14.25 6.66 -8.62
C ALA A 92 13.98 8.17 -8.69
N PRO A 93 14.31 8.95 -7.64
CA PRO A 93 14.12 10.40 -7.66
C PRO A 93 14.90 11.05 -8.82
N LEU A 94 14.30 12.05 -9.48
CA LEU A 94 14.95 12.78 -10.55
C LEU A 94 16.11 13.63 -10.00
N PRO A 95 17.32 13.56 -10.59
CA PRO A 95 18.39 14.52 -10.31
C PRO A 95 17.99 15.90 -10.88
N ALA A 96 17.21 16.65 -10.12
CA ALA A 96 16.70 17.96 -10.48
C ALA A 96 17.57 19.09 -9.91
N ALA A 97 17.52 20.27 -10.54
CA ALA A 97 18.20 21.48 -10.05
C ALA A 97 17.82 21.83 -8.61
N ASN A 98 16.55 21.61 -8.22
CA ASN A 98 16.11 21.65 -6.84
C ASN A 98 15.98 20.23 -6.27
N HIS A 99 17.11 19.69 -5.81
CA HIS A 99 17.19 18.33 -5.31
C HIS A 99 16.23 18.07 -4.15
N ALA A 100 16.11 19.01 -3.20
CA ALA A 100 15.23 18.86 -2.03
C ALA A 100 13.76 18.65 -2.42
N VAL A 101 13.24 19.40 -3.38
CA VAL A 101 11.85 19.25 -3.87
C VAL A 101 11.64 17.88 -4.51
N SER A 102 12.59 17.43 -5.32
CA SER A 102 12.53 16.10 -5.94
C SER A 102 12.51 14.97 -4.90
N LEU A 103 13.34 15.07 -3.87
CA LEU A 103 13.40 14.10 -2.79
C LEU A 103 12.11 14.07 -1.96
N VAL A 104 11.55 15.23 -1.61
CA VAL A 104 10.28 15.32 -0.86
C VAL A 104 9.12 14.77 -1.68
N LEU A 105 9.03 15.15 -2.96
CA LEU A 105 8.02 14.60 -3.88
C LEU A 105 8.12 13.08 -3.96
N PHE A 106 9.32 12.55 -4.15
CA PHE A 106 9.54 11.11 -4.24
C PHE A 106 9.19 10.37 -2.94
N SER A 107 9.52 10.95 -1.78
CA SER A 107 9.13 10.42 -0.47
C SER A 107 7.60 10.36 -0.31
N THR A 108 6.90 11.41 -0.74
CA THR A 108 5.44 11.49 -0.75
C THR A 108 4.84 10.46 -1.70
N LEU A 109 5.35 10.34 -2.93
CA LEU A 109 4.91 9.34 -3.91
C LEU A 109 5.09 7.92 -3.37
N GLN A 110 6.22 7.61 -2.75
CA GLN A 110 6.46 6.28 -2.17
C GLN A 110 5.45 5.96 -1.06
N THR A 111 5.08 6.95 -0.24
CA THR A 111 4.03 6.78 0.77
C THR A 111 2.64 6.66 0.12
N ALA A 112 2.37 7.40 -0.94
CA ALA A 112 1.12 7.28 -1.70
C ALA A 112 0.98 5.89 -2.32
N VAL A 113 2.04 5.31 -2.89
CA VAL A 113 2.04 3.91 -3.39
C VAL A 113 1.64 2.93 -2.30
N PHE A 114 2.20 3.07 -1.09
CA PHE A 114 1.84 2.22 0.04
C PHE A 114 0.34 2.34 0.39
N ILE A 115 -0.18 3.57 0.48
CA ILE A 115 -1.60 3.83 0.77
C ILE A 115 -2.50 3.26 -0.33
N LEU A 116 -2.19 3.51 -1.61
CA LEU A 116 -2.98 3.02 -2.73
C LEU A 116 -2.99 1.48 -2.79
N ARG A 117 -1.85 0.82 -2.55
CA ARG A 117 -1.80 -0.65 -2.47
C ARG A 117 -2.67 -1.19 -1.34
N LEU A 118 -2.69 -0.53 -0.18
CA LEU A 118 -3.58 -0.88 0.92
C LEU A 118 -5.06 -0.71 0.52
N TRP A 119 -5.40 0.34 -0.23
CA TRP A 119 -6.75 0.56 -0.75
C TRP A 119 -7.14 -0.53 -1.76
N THR A 120 -6.20 -0.99 -2.59
CA THR A 120 -6.42 -2.14 -3.47
C THR A 120 -6.66 -3.41 -2.67
N VAL A 121 -5.89 -3.66 -1.61
CA VAL A 121 -6.16 -4.79 -0.70
C VAL A 121 -7.56 -4.71 -0.11
N TYR A 122 -8.02 -3.54 0.33
CA TYR A 122 -9.39 -3.37 0.80
C TYR A 122 -10.43 -3.70 -0.27
N LEU A 123 -10.25 -3.21 -1.51
CA LEU A 123 -11.15 -3.54 -2.62
C LEU A 123 -11.15 -5.06 -2.90
N LEU A 124 -9.97 -5.69 -2.96
CA LEU A 124 -9.83 -7.13 -3.18
C LEU A 124 -10.52 -7.94 -2.08
N VAL A 125 -10.24 -7.64 -0.81
CA VAL A 125 -10.87 -8.27 0.35
C VAL A 125 -12.39 -8.14 0.26
N ARG A 126 -12.90 -6.96 -0.11
CA ARG A 126 -14.33 -6.73 -0.29
C ARG A 126 -14.94 -7.56 -1.42
N LEU A 127 -14.24 -7.73 -2.54
CA LEU A 127 -14.71 -8.55 -3.66
C LEU A 127 -14.77 -10.05 -3.29
N ILE A 128 -13.81 -10.53 -2.51
CA ILE A 128 -13.76 -11.94 -2.10
C ILE A 128 -14.57 -12.23 -0.83
N THR A 129 -15.01 -11.23 -0.07
CA THR A 129 -15.74 -11.41 1.19
C THR A 129 -17.24 -11.18 1.00
N PRO A 130 -18.11 -12.12 1.42
CA PRO A 130 -19.56 -11.93 1.33
C PRO A 130 -20.05 -10.79 2.25
N PRO A 131 -21.10 -10.05 1.86
CA PRO A 131 -21.55 -8.83 2.55
C PRO A 131 -22.02 -9.08 4.00
N PHE A 132 -22.46 -10.29 4.34
CA PHE A 132 -22.91 -10.64 5.68
C PHE A 132 -21.76 -10.88 6.69
N ARG A 133 -20.50 -10.79 6.25
CA ARG A 133 -19.32 -11.08 7.09
C ARG A 133 -18.65 -9.79 7.57
N SER A 134 -19.32 -9.03 8.42
CA SER A 134 -18.69 -7.92 9.16
C SER A 134 -17.91 -8.46 10.35
N THR A 135 -16.62 -8.15 10.41
CA THR A 135 -15.72 -8.47 11.53
C THR A 135 -15.02 -7.21 12.01
N ARG A 136 -14.51 -7.23 13.25
CA ARG A 136 -13.68 -6.15 13.82
C ARG A 136 -12.48 -5.81 12.92
N ALA A 137 -11.86 -6.83 12.33
CA ALA A 137 -10.76 -6.65 11.38
C ALA A 137 -11.21 -5.96 10.09
N SER A 138 -12.40 -6.29 9.57
CA SER A 138 -12.96 -5.63 8.37
C SER A 138 -13.32 -4.17 8.61
N GLU A 139 -13.85 -3.85 9.79
CA GLU A 139 -14.12 -2.47 10.22
C GLU A 139 -12.83 -1.68 10.36
N ALA A 140 -11.80 -2.29 10.95
CA ALA A 140 -10.49 -1.67 11.08
C ALA A 140 -9.84 -1.40 9.71
N LEU A 141 -9.91 -2.36 8.78
CA LEU A 141 -9.41 -2.16 7.42
C LEU A 141 -10.18 -1.02 6.71
N ALA A 142 -11.50 -1.00 6.81
CA ALA A 142 -12.32 0.09 6.28
C ALA A 142 -11.96 1.46 6.91
N PHE A 143 -11.56 1.48 8.18
CA PHE A 143 -11.07 2.68 8.83
C PHE A 143 -9.69 3.12 8.29
N PHE A 144 -8.74 2.20 8.14
CA PHE A 144 -7.40 2.52 7.65
C PHE A 144 -7.35 2.96 6.18
N VAL A 145 -8.35 2.62 5.38
CA VAL A 145 -8.44 3.03 3.97
C VAL A 145 -9.27 4.29 3.75
N ARG A 146 -9.58 5.07 4.79
CA ARG A 146 -10.24 6.37 4.60
C ARG A 146 -9.33 7.34 3.80
N PRO A 147 -9.90 8.19 2.92
CA PRO A 147 -11.33 8.36 2.67
C PRO A 147 -11.91 7.39 1.62
N PHE A 148 -11.10 6.50 1.03
CA PHE A 148 -11.54 5.60 -0.04
C PHE A 148 -12.71 4.70 0.37
N SER A 149 -12.78 4.28 1.64
CA SER A 149 -13.91 3.53 2.18
C SER A 149 -15.26 4.26 2.05
N TYR A 150 -15.27 5.59 1.95
CA TYR A 150 -16.48 6.41 1.80
C TYR A 150 -16.97 6.50 0.35
N VAL A 151 -16.13 6.12 -0.62
CA VAL A 151 -16.49 6.13 -2.03
C VAL A 151 -17.59 5.08 -2.29
N PRO A 152 -18.66 5.41 -3.05
CA PRO A 152 -19.69 4.45 -3.41
C PRO A 152 -19.11 3.19 -4.04
N VAL A 153 -19.64 2.03 -3.65
CA VAL A 153 -19.09 0.70 -3.99
C VAL A 153 -18.80 0.53 -5.47
N LEU A 154 -19.74 0.96 -6.32
CA LEU A 154 -19.65 0.84 -7.77
C LEU A 154 -18.54 1.72 -8.37
N LEU A 155 -18.20 2.82 -7.70
CA LEU A 155 -17.18 3.77 -8.14
C LEU A 155 -15.78 3.42 -7.61
N GLN A 156 -15.69 2.59 -6.57
CA GLN A 156 -14.40 2.20 -5.96
C GLN A 156 -13.37 1.67 -6.97
N PRO A 157 -13.66 0.71 -7.87
CA PRO A 157 -12.66 0.22 -8.82
C PRO A 157 -12.17 1.32 -9.78
N PHE A 158 -13.08 2.17 -10.27
CA PHE A 158 -12.74 3.24 -11.19
C PHE A 158 -11.95 4.36 -10.52
N ALA A 159 -12.36 4.77 -9.32
CA ALA A 159 -11.65 5.77 -8.53
C ALA A 159 -10.23 5.29 -8.20
N LEU A 160 -10.08 4.03 -7.81
CA LEU A 160 -8.79 3.47 -7.47
C LEU A 160 -7.89 3.32 -8.71
N LEU A 161 -8.43 2.84 -9.84
CA LEU A 161 -7.70 2.79 -11.10
C LEU A 161 -7.25 4.18 -11.56
N ALA A 162 -8.11 5.21 -11.43
CA ALA A 162 -7.76 6.58 -11.75
C ALA A 162 -6.60 7.11 -10.88
N LEU A 163 -6.60 6.80 -9.57
CA LEU A 163 -5.52 7.18 -8.66
C LEU A 163 -4.21 6.47 -9.00
N HIS A 164 -4.25 5.17 -9.35
CA HIS A 164 -3.08 4.48 -9.90
C HIS A 164 -2.64 5.07 -11.25
N GLY A 165 -3.56 5.61 -12.04
CA GLY A 165 -3.29 6.36 -13.27
C GLY A 165 -2.51 7.65 -13.02
N VAL A 166 -2.99 8.47 -12.08
CA VAL A 166 -2.29 9.68 -11.63
C VAL A 166 -0.90 9.31 -11.11
N LEU A 167 -0.80 8.25 -10.31
CA LEU A 167 0.48 7.77 -9.79
C LEU A 167 1.42 7.36 -10.92
N ALA A 168 0.97 6.51 -11.85
CA ALA A 168 1.78 6.07 -12.99
C ALA A 168 2.26 7.26 -13.81
N PHE A 169 1.38 8.22 -14.12
CA PHE A 169 1.72 9.45 -14.83
C PHE A 169 2.78 10.28 -14.07
N THR A 170 2.60 10.48 -12.76
CA THR A 170 3.61 11.22 -11.97
C THR A 170 4.96 10.51 -11.94
N LEU A 171 4.98 9.18 -11.86
CA LEU A 171 6.23 8.40 -11.88
C LEU A 171 6.94 8.50 -13.24
N THR A 172 6.21 8.43 -14.35
CA THR A 172 6.81 8.50 -15.69
C THR A 172 7.36 9.88 -16.02
N HIS A 173 6.77 10.95 -15.47
CA HIS A 173 7.17 12.33 -15.78
C HIS A 173 8.08 12.98 -14.72
N ALA A 174 8.02 12.57 -13.46
CA ALA A 174 8.76 13.20 -12.35
C ALA A 174 9.87 12.32 -11.75
N CYS A 175 10.04 11.08 -12.22
CA CYS A 175 11.05 10.14 -11.75
C CYS A 175 11.89 9.59 -12.91
N VAL A 176 13.03 8.98 -12.58
CA VAL A 176 13.88 8.26 -13.54
C VAL A 176 13.58 6.77 -13.46
N SER A 177 13.32 6.14 -14.61
CA SER A 177 13.25 4.68 -14.67
C SER A 177 14.66 4.08 -14.61
N THR A 178 14.95 3.33 -13.55
CA THR A 178 16.28 2.72 -13.31
C THR A 178 16.31 1.24 -13.67
N GLN A 179 15.15 0.60 -13.74
CA GLN A 179 15.00 -0.78 -14.21
C GLN A 179 13.81 -0.84 -15.16
N SER A 180 14.05 -1.41 -16.33
CA SER A 180 13.07 -1.73 -17.35
C SER A 180 13.48 -3.05 -18.01
N PRO A 181 12.57 -4.01 -18.26
CA PRO A 181 12.92 -5.33 -18.75
C PRO A 181 13.29 -5.37 -20.25
N MET A 182 13.61 -4.24 -20.88
CA MET A 182 14.11 -4.24 -22.27
C MET A 182 15.57 -4.69 -22.38
N PRO A 183 15.97 -5.27 -23.53
CA PRO A 183 17.33 -5.74 -23.75
C PRO A 183 18.33 -4.56 -23.80
N ALA A 184 19.56 -4.84 -23.39
CA ALA A 184 20.69 -3.92 -23.38
C ALA A 184 20.94 -3.28 -24.77
N ALA A 185 20.40 -2.09 -24.99
CA ALA A 185 20.81 -1.22 -26.09
C ALA A 185 20.64 0.24 -25.67
N GLY A 186 21.73 0.84 -25.20
CA GLY A 186 21.82 2.29 -24.96
C GLY A 186 21.26 2.79 -23.63
N GLN A 187 21.46 4.09 -23.39
CA GLN A 187 21.01 4.80 -22.19
C GLN A 187 19.53 4.52 -21.88
N PRO A 188 19.11 4.49 -20.60
CA PRO A 188 17.74 4.17 -20.22
C PRO A 188 16.78 5.25 -20.72
N LEU A 189 16.31 5.09 -21.96
CA LEU A 189 15.15 5.81 -22.46
C LEU A 189 13.95 5.30 -21.66
N ASN A 190 13.27 6.22 -20.99
CA ASN A 190 12.04 5.93 -20.28
C ASN A 190 11.01 5.36 -21.29
N PRO A 191 10.65 4.07 -21.22
CA PRO A 191 9.88 3.39 -22.28
C PRO A 191 8.46 3.96 -22.41
N PHE A 192 7.99 4.66 -21.37
CA PHE A 192 6.68 5.30 -21.32
C PHE A 192 6.66 6.67 -22.02
N MET A 193 7.83 7.23 -22.31
CA MET A 193 8.02 8.53 -22.95
C MET A 193 8.48 8.41 -24.41
N SER A 194 8.56 7.19 -24.95
CA SER A 194 8.91 6.92 -26.35
C SER A 194 7.67 6.74 -27.22
N GLY A 195 7.82 7.07 -28.51
CA GLY A 195 6.76 6.94 -29.50
C GLY A 195 5.74 8.10 -29.49
N PRO A 196 4.66 8.00 -30.29
CA PRO A 196 3.62 9.02 -30.40
C PRO A 196 2.82 9.19 -29.10
N LEU A 197 2.21 10.36 -28.90
CA LEU A 197 1.48 10.69 -27.65
C LEU A 197 0.44 9.64 -27.25
N TYR A 198 -0.34 9.10 -28.20
CA TYR A 198 -1.32 8.06 -27.89
C TYR A 198 -0.67 6.80 -27.31
N ALA A 199 0.53 6.43 -27.78
CA ALA A 199 1.27 5.28 -27.29
C ALA A 199 1.82 5.53 -25.89
N GLN A 200 2.30 6.75 -25.60
CA GLN A 200 2.75 7.15 -24.26
C GLN A 200 1.59 7.08 -23.25
N PHE A 201 0.42 7.60 -23.60
CA PHE A 201 -0.78 7.50 -22.76
C PHE A 201 -1.20 6.05 -22.53
N LEU A 202 -1.20 5.23 -23.58
CA LEU A 202 -1.60 3.82 -23.48
C LEU A 202 -0.62 3.00 -22.64
N LYS A 203 0.70 3.18 -22.83
CA LYS A 203 1.74 2.53 -22.00
C LYS A 203 1.62 2.96 -20.53
N THR A 204 1.36 4.24 -20.26
CA THR A 204 1.13 4.76 -18.91
C THR A 204 -0.15 4.19 -18.30
N PHE A 205 -1.21 4.02 -19.08
CA PHE A 205 -2.43 3.34 -18.64
C PHE A 205 -2.16 1.88 -18.26
N TRP A 206 -1.41 1.13 -19.06
CA TRP A 206 -1.02 -0.24 -18.69
C TRP A 206 -0.15 -0.27 -17.43
N LEU A 207 0.69 0.74 -17.22
CA LEU A 207 1.49 0.86 -16.00
C LEU A 207 0.59 1.10 -14.77
N ALA A 208 -0.47 1.86 -14.94
CA ALA A 208 -1.49 2.05 -13.90
C ALA A 208 -2.22 0.74 -13.57
N VAL A 209 -2.61 -0.05 -14.58
CA VAL A 209 -3.22 -1.38 -14.39
C VAL A 209 -2.25 -2.33 -13.68
N LEU A 210 -0.96 -2.27 -14.01
CA LEU A 210 0.07 -3.06 -13.33
C LEU A 210 0.25 -2.62 -11.87
N SER A 211 0.30 -1.30 -11.62
CA SER A 211 0.37 -0.73 -10.27
C SER A 211 -0.85 -1.11 -9.42
N PHE A 212 -2.04 -1.11 -10.01
CA PHE A 212 -3.25 -1.62 -9.37
C PHE A 212 -3.10 -3.11 -9.05
N SER A 213 -2.59 -3.91 -9.99
CA SER A 213 -2.38 -5.36 -9.81
C SER A 213 -1.36 -5.69 -8.71
N ASP A 214 -0.41 -4.80 -8.39
CA ASP A 214 0.50 -4.94 -7.24
C ASP A 214 -0.25 -5.10 -5.90
N GLY A 215 -1.52 -4.71 -5.82
CA GLY A 215 -2.38 -4.99 -4.67
C GLY A 215 -2.49 -6.48 -4.35
N LEU A 216 -2.43 -7.38 -5.36
CA LEU A 216 -2.38 -8.82 -5.15
C LEU A 216 -1.10 -9.25 -4.43
N MET A 217 0.05 -8.69 -4.82
CA MET A 217 1.32 -8.94 -4.14
C MET A 217 1.35 -8.34 -2.74
N PHE A 218 0.74 -7.18 -2.55
CA PHE A 218 0.63 -6.58 -1.23
C PHE A 218 -0.26 -7.42 -0.30
N LEU A 219 -1.36 -7.98 -0.82
CA LEU A 219 -2.23 -8.93 -0.12
C LEU A 219 -1.48 -10.19 0.32
N THR A 220 -0.77 -10.86 -0.60
CA THR A 220 -0.07 -12.12 -0.31
C THR A 220 1.08 -11.91 0.67
N ARG A 221 1.84 -10.83 0.54
CA ARG A 221 2.89 -10.46 1.50
C ARG A 221 2.32 -10.13 2.87
N GLY A 222 1.20 -9.40 2.91
CA GLY A 222 0.48 -9.11 4.16
C GLY A 222 0.01 -10.37 4.86
N LEU A 223 -0.56 -11.33 4.11
CA LEU A 223 -0.97 -12.64 4.61
C LEU A 223 0.23 -13.41 5.21
N PHE A 224 1.37 -13.43 4.51
CA PHE A 224 2.57 -14.11 4.99
C PHE A 224 3.11 -13.49 6.29
N VAL A 225 3.15 -12.16 6.37
CA VAL A 225 3.53 -11.45 7.60
C VAL A 225 2.60 -11.81 8.76
N LEU A 226 1.29 -11.88 8.54
CA LEU A 226 0.33 -12.27 9.58
C LEU A 226 0.51 -13.73 10.02
N ILE A 227 0.84 -14.65 9.11
CA ILE A 227 1.14 -16.06 9.45
C ILE A 227 2.40 -16.14 10.32
N ILE A 228 3.47 -15.44 9.95
CA ILE A 228 4.71 -15.38 10.74
C ILE A 228 4.43 -14.75 12.11
N ALA A 229 3.68 -13.65 12.14
CA ALA A 229 3.33 -12.97 13.38
C ALA A 229 2.46 -13.85 14.29
N ASN A 230 1.55 -14.64 13.73
CA ASN A 230 0.75 -15.62 14.48
C ASN A 230 1.64 -16.71 15.09
N PHE A 231 2.61 -17.24 14.32
CA PHE A 231 3.58 -18.21 14.82
C PHE A 231 4.47 -17.61 15.92
N GLY A 232 4.97 -16.39 15.72
CA GLY A 232 5.74 -15.66 16.74
C GLY A 232 4.93 -15.39 18.01
N ALA A 233 3.64 -15.04 17.87
CA ALA A 233 2.73 -14.86 19.00
C ALA A 233 2.53 -16.17 19.79
N ALA A 234 2.47 -17.32 19.11
CA ALA A 234 2.41 -18.62 19.75
C ALA A 234 3.70 -18.95 20.53
N LEU A 235 4.87 -18.68 19.95
CA LEU A 235 6.17 -18.85 20.63
C LEU A 235 6.29 -17.97 21.88
N LEU A 236 5.82 -16.72 21.80
CA LEU A 236 5.82 -15.76 22.91
C LEU A 236 4.64 -15.95 23.88
N GLN A 237 3.78 -16.94 23.65
CA GLN A 237 2.56 -17.20 24.44
C GLN A 237 1.61 -15.99 24.54
N SER A 238 1.68 -15.07 23.57
CA SER A 238 0.82 -13.88 23.52
C SER A 238 -0.52 -14.20 22.88
N ARG A 239 -1.48 -14.61 23.72
CA ARG A 239 -2.84 -14.96 23.27
C ARG A 239 -3.52 -13.83 22.49
N GLY A 240 -3.35 -12.59 22.93
CA GLY A 240 -3.95 -11.43 22.26
C GLY A 240 -3.41 -11.21 20.84
N ALA A 241 -2.09 -11.30 20.65
CA ALA A 241 -1.47 -11.15 19.34
C ALA A 241 -1.86 -12.31 18.40
N ALA A 242 -1.95 -13.54 18.91
CA ALA A 242 -2.39 -14.69 18.13
C ALA A 242 -3.83 -14.52 17.60
N ILE A 243 -4.74 -14.04 18.45
CA ILE A 243 -6.13 -13.76 18.05
C ILE A 243 -6.19 -12.68 16.96
N LEU A 244 -5.47 -11.58 17.12
CA LEU A 244 -5.44 -10.50 16.13
C LEU A 244 -4.87 -10.97 14.78
N CYS A 245 -3.79 -11.76 14.82
CA CYS A 245 -3.19 -12.29 13.59
C CYS A 245 -4.15 -13.28 12.90
N SER A 246 -4.81 -14.16 13.67
CA SER A 246 -5.80 -15.10 13.14
C SER A 246 -6.99 -14.38 12.48
N GLU A 247 -7.55 -13.37 13.15
CA GLU A 247 -8.63 -12.54 12.57
C GLU A 247 -8.18 -11.80 11.30
N GLY A 248 -6.92 -11.33 11.27
CA GLY A 248 -6.31 -10.74 10.08
C GLY A 248 -6.16 -11.74 8.93
N VAL A 249 -5.72 -12.97 9.21
CA VAL A 249 -5.62 -14.05 8.22
C VAL A 249 -7.00 -14.38 7.66
N GLU A 250 -8.01 -14.55 8.52
CA GLU A 250 -9.39 -14.79 8.08
C GLU A 250 -9.92 -13.64 7.19
N LEU A 251 -9.61 -12.39 7.54
CA LEU A 251 -9.99 -11.22 6.76
C LEU A 251 -9.38 -11.27 5.35
N LEU A 252 -8.07 -11.48 5.25
CA LEU A 252 -7.36 -11.46 3.96
C LEU A 252 -7.75 -12.64 3.05
N LEU A 253 -8.13 -13.77 3.64
CA LEU A 253 -8.64 -14.93 2.90
C LEU A 253 -10.11 -14.78 2.48
N GLY A 254 -10.87 -13.87 3.11
CA GLY A 254 -12.27 -13.64 2.79
C GLY A 254 -13.10 -14.93 2.79
N ARG A 255 -13.86 -15.20 1.71
CA ARG A 255 -14.67 -16.43 1.58
C ARG A 255 -13.87 -17.74 1.64
N PHE A 256 -12.56 -17.70 1.38
CA PHE A 256 -11.73 -18.90 1.39
C PHE A 256 -11.31 -19.32 2.80
N ALA A 257 -11.44 -18.42 3.80
CA ALA A 257 -11.14 -18.75 5.18
C ALA A 257 -12.07 -19.86 5.70
N ARG A 258 -11.49 -21.00 6.09
CA ARG A 258 -12.21 -22.07 6.79
C ARG A 258 -12.42 -21.68 8.25
N ARG A 259 -13.68 -21.59 8.70
CA ARG A 259 -14.01 -21.54 10.13
C ARG A 259 -14.28 -22.94 10.65
N GLY A 260 -13.56 -23.35 11.68
CA GLY A 260 -13.97 -24.50 12.51
C GLY A 260 -13.88 -25.87 11.84
N GLY A 261 -12.94 -26.09 10.92
CA GLY A 261 -12.63 -27.44 10.44
C GLY A 261 -11.98 -28.27 11.54
N THR A 262 -12.79 -28.96 12.34
CA THR A 262 -12.41 -30.05 13.23
C THR A 262 -11.63 -31.11 12.47
N GLY A 263 -10.31 -31.02 12.50
CA GLY A 263 -9.40 -32.02 11.98
C GLY A 263 -8.00 -31.63 12.36
N MET A 264 -7.28 -32.52 13.05
CA MET A 264 -5.85 -32.41 13.35
C MET A 264 -5.02 -32.41 12.05
N GLY A 265 -5.13 -31.36 11.23
CA GLY A 265 -4.46 -31.23 9.95
C GLY A 265 -3.94 -29.83 9.74
N PHE A 266 -2.79 -29.72 9.09
CA PHE A 266 -2.23 -28.45 8.63
C PHE A 266 -3.22 -27.78 7.66
N ASP A 267 -3.68 -26.57 7.97
CA ASP A 267 -4.50 -25.78 7.06
C ASP A 267 -3.62 -25.18 5.95
N PHE A 268 -3.63 -25.82 4.78
CA PHE A 268 -2.89 -25.36 3.60
C PHE A 268 -3.63 -24.26 2.82
N THR A 269 -4.83 -23.84 3.25
CA THR A 269 -5.62 -22.81 2.56
C THR A 269 -4.82 -21.52 2.30
N PRO A 270 -4.08 -20.95 3.27
CA PRO A 270 -3.27 -19.75 3.02
C PRO A 270 -2.18 -19.98 1.97
N LEU A 271 -1.59 -21.18 1.94
CA LEU A 271 -0.56 -21.55 0.97
C LEU A 271 -1.13 -21.69 -0.44
N ILE A 272 -2.28 -22.36 -0.59
CA ILE A 272 -2.97 -22.48 -1.88
C ILE A 272 -3.39 -21.10 -2.39
N PHE A 273 -3.96 -20.26 -1.51
CA PHE A 273 -4.34 -18.89 -1.85
C PHE A 273 -3.14 -18.07 -2.33
N PHE A 274 -1.99 -18.20 -1.65
CA PHE A 274 -0.74 -17.56 -2.06
C PHE A 274 -0.33 -17.98 -3.47
N PHE A 275 -0.30 -19.28 -3.77
CA PHE A 275 0.08 -19.78 -5.10
C PHE A 275 -0.86 -19.27 -6.21
N VAL A 276 -2.17 -19.28 -5.96
CA VAL A 276 -3.15 -18.81 -6.95
C VAL A 276 -3.01 -17.31 -7.19
N ALA A 277 -2.86 -16.51 -6.13
CA ALA A 277 -2.70 -15.06 -6.25
C ALA A 277 -1.37 -14.69 -6.93
N ASP A 278 -0.29 -15.41 -6.67
CA ASP A 278 1.00 -15.22 -7.32
C ASP A 278 0.99 -15.61 -8.81
N LEU A 279 0.36 -16.73 -9.15
CA LEU A 279 0.16 -17.14 -10.55
C LEU A 279 -0.70 -16.12 -11.31
N LEU A 280 -1.78 -15.65 -10.69
CA LEU A 280 -2.66 -14.62 -11.27
C LEU A 280 -1.88 -13.32 -11.52
N TYR A 281 -1.16 -12.82 -10.52
CA TYR A 281 -0.36 -11.61 -10.65
C TYR A 281 0.74 -11.74 -11.71
N THR A 282 1.46 -12.86 -11.74
CA THR A 282 2.51 -13.13 -12.73
C THR A 282 1.93 -13.19 -14.15
N SER A 283 0.76 -13.81 -14.32
CA SER A 283 0.07 -13.89 -15.61
C SER A 283 -0.37 -12.52 -16.10
N ILE A 284 -1.01 -11.72 -15.23
CA ILE A 284 -1.40 -10.34 -15.52
C ILE A 284 -0.16 -9.51 -15.88
N GLY A 285 0.90 -9.61 -15.08
CA GLY A 285 2.15 -8.89 -15.29
C GLY A 285 2.77 -9.19 -16.66
N ARG A 286 2.82 -10.45 -17.07
CA ARG A 286 3.34 -10.86 -18.40
C ARG A 286 2.50 -10.28 -19.54
N VAL A 287 1.17 -10.36 -19.44
CA VAL A 287 0.27 -9.82 -20.48
C VAL A 287 0.43 -8.31 -20.60
N LEU A 288 0.42 -7.58 -19.47
CA LEU A 288 0.61 -6.13 -19.47
C LEU A 288 1.98 -5.74 -20.02
N LEU A 289 3.02 -6.50 -19.72
CA LEU A 289 4.36 -6.26 -20.26
C LEU A 289 4.40 -6.43 -21.78
N GLN A 290 3.79 -7.49 -22.29
CA GLN A 290 3.66 -7.70 -23.73
C GLN A 290 2.89 -6.56 -24.39
N LEU A 291 1.79 -6.10 -23.79
CA LEU A 291 1.00 -4.97 -24.29
C LEU A 291 1.83 -3.68 -24.37
N MET A 292 2.63 -3.37 -23.34
CA MET A 292 3.49 -2.17 -23.31
C MET A 292 4.57 -2.17 -24.40
N TYR A 293 5.10 -3.34 -24.75
CA TYR A 293 6.17 -3.50 -25.75
C TYR A 293 5.67 -3.99 -27.11
N THR A 294 4.37 -3.92 -27.37
CA THR A 294 3.84 -4.22 -28.70
C THR A 294 4.49 -3.30 -29.74
N PRO A 295 4.86 -3.81 -30.93
CA PRO A 295 5.58 -3.06 -31.94
C PRO A 295 4.81 -1.83 -32.46
N PHE A 296 3.47 -1.82 -32.33
CA PHE A 296 2.63 -0.68 -32.69
C PHE A 296 2.77 0.53 -31.74
N LEU A 297 3.44 0.37 -30.60
CA LEU A 297 3.58 1.40 -29.56
C LEU A 297 5.02 1.91 -29.38
N ASN A 298 5.99 1.36 -30.11
CA ASN A 298 7.42 1.72 -30.01
C ASN A 298 7.89 2.57 -31.18
#